data_AF-A0A9P7FZW9-F1
#
_entry.id   AF-A0A9P7FZW9-F1
#
_cell.length_a   1.000
_cell.length_b   1.000
_cell.length_c   1.000
_cell.angle_alpha   90.00
_cell.angle_beta   90.00
_cell.angle_gamma   90.00
#
_symmetry.space_group_name_H-M   'P 1'
#
loop_
_entity.id
_entity.type
_entity.pdbx_description
1 polymer ?
#
loop_
_entity_poly.entity_id
_entity_poly.type
_entity_poly.pdbx_seq_one_letter_code
_entity_poly.pdbx_strand_id
1 'polypeptide(L)'
;MDLDHKDPPGGLPTALRRTNTLTRRIPTSPQTEDEPTQSEVQSLESIEQPPSEVSQHLERKPTGPFSIHVLALLIPFSIFGALARLGLDGLANYQGRAIFPLAYAQGVGCFVMGFVVGLKEPFGRFYPPLYTALTTGFCGSLTTFSGWQLDVFNSWVDAGQYQHGGLRNFVDGVGKSTFTLAISMASISFGLQLGSVMYPFFPSLAPPNQAVCYIITTICILAYAAVFATYFLMDPDFRHQATAALLFAYPGALTRYTLSVLLNTRLQTIPLGTFLANSIGTALLGGFNVLQNKSYPVSPSACSLLQGLLDGYCGCLTTVSTFVVEARGLAMRRGVRYALFIWAWQLAKVPRLEMIGVTNTSFIDIDNV
;
A
#
# COMPACT_ATOMS: atom_id res chain seq x y z
N MET A 1 0.83 -87.84 12.70
CA MET A 1 1.84 -88.01 13.75
C MET A 1 3.18 -87.81 13.09
N ASP A 2 3.57 -86.55 12.94
CA ASP A 2 4.35 -85.79 13.94
C ASP A 2 5.83 -86.16 13.79
N LEU A 3 6.80 -85.27 13.74
CA LEU A 3 6.91 -83.82 13.74
C LEU A 3 8.34 -83.55 13.22
N ASP A 4 8.50 -82.47 12.43
CA ASP A 4 9.54 -81.44 12.51
C ASP A 4 10.93 -81.77 13.13
N HIS A 5 12.09 -81.31 12.60
CA HIS A 5 12.32 -79.95 12.10
C HIS A 5 13.69 -79.79 11.36
N LYS A 6 13.62 -79.05 10.24
CA LYS A 6 14.52 -78.02 9.65
C LYS A 6 16.01 -78.28 9.33
N ASP A 7 16.30 -78.34 8.01
CA ASP A 7 16.80 -77.24 7.12
C ASP A 7 17.94 -76.31 7.59
N PRO A 8 18.87 -75.91 6.67
CA PRO A 8 18.49 -75.34 5.36
C PRO A 8 19.29 -75.84 4.14
N PRO A 9 18.71 -75.70 2.94
CA PRO A 9 19.52 -75.54 1.74
C PRO A 9 19.06 -74.38 0.85
N GLY A 10 20.00 -73.76 0.15
CA GLY A 10 19.98 -73.79 -1.32
C GLY A 10 19.64 -72.39 -1.84
N GLY A 11 20.15 -71.89 -2.96
CA GLY A 11 20.66 -72.52 -4.16
C GLY A 11 20.17 -71.67 -5.34
N LEU A 12 21.08 -71.19 -6.18
CA LEU A 12 20.78 -70.65 -7.53
C LEU A 12 20.47 -71.83 -8.49
N PRO A 13 20.03 -71.67 -9.78
CA PRO A 13 19.76 -70.47 -10.59
C PRO A 13 18.53 -70.54 -11.56
N THR A 14 18.38 -69.49 -12.40
CA THR A 14 17.94 -69.48 -13.83
C THR A 14 16.50 -69.02 -14.23
N ALA A 15 16.44 -67.78 -14.72
CA ALA A 15 15.76 -67.22 -15.91
C ALA A 15 14.28 -67.50 -16.25
N LEU A 16 13.50 -66.41 -16.37
CA LEU A 16 12.58 -66.14 -17.51
C LEU A 16 12.14 -64.66 -17.58
N ARG A 17 12.60 -63.96 -18.64
CA ARG A 17 12.01 -62.83 -19.42
C ARG A 17 11.29 -61.67 -18.65
N ARG A 18 11.52 -60.37 -18.93
CA ARG A 18 11.68 -59.68 -20.23
C ARG A 18 12.01 -58.18 -20.01
N THR A 19 12.91 -57.64 -20.86
CA THR A 19 13.06 -56.24 -21.37
C THR A 19 13.45 -55.11 -20.38
N ASN A 20 14.71 -54.64 -20.43
CA ASN A 20 15.23 -53.46 -21.18
C ASN A 20 14.62 -52.12 -20.69
N THR A 21 15.33 -51.09 -20.24
CA THR A 21 16.68 -50.59 -20.55
C THR A 21 17.04 -49.50 -19.52
N LEU A 22 18.24 -49.56 -18.95
CA LEU A 22 18.82 -48.53 -18.08
C LEU A 22 19.67 -47.60 -18.95
N THR A 23 19.23 -46.37 -19.17
CA THR A 23 20.10 -45.29 -19.67
C THR A 23 20.33 -44.31 -18.53
N ARG A 24 21.52 -44.42 -17.94
CA ARG A 24 22.10 -43.52 -16.94
C ARG A 24 22.16 -42.09 -17.50
N ARG A 25 21.46 -41.14 -16.88
CA ARG A 25 21.75 -39.70 -17.01
C ARG A 25 22.08 -39.09 -15.65
N ILE A 26 23.15 -38.32 -15.67
CA ILE A 26 23.80 -37.54 -14.62
C ILE A 26 22.82 -36.49 -14.08
N PRO A 27 22.76 -36.20 -12.76
CA PRO A 27 21.94 -35.11 -12.27
C PRO A 27 22.62 -33.77 -12.58
N THR A 28 22.07 -33.03 -13.54
CA THR A 28 22.31 -31.60 -13.70
C THR A 28 21.22 -30.84 -12.95
N SER A 29 21.63 -29.99 -12.01
CA SER A 29 20.87 -28.80 -11.59
C SER A 29 21.77 -27.58 -11.87
N PRO A 30 21.25 -26.34 -11.96
CA PRO A 30 19.88 -25.89 -11.69
C PRO A 30 19.28 -24.98 -12.79
N GLN A 31 17.95 -24.98 -12.92
CA GLN A 31 17.21 -23.79 -13.34
C GLN A 31 16.08 -23.57 -12.34
N THR A 32 16.38 -22.74 -11.35
CA THR A 32 15.42 -22.06 -10.49
C THR A 32 14.73 -20.98 -11.34
N GLU A 33 13.54 -21.28 -11.83
CA GLU A 33 12.52 -20.25 -11.96
C GLU A 33 11.84 -20.17 -10.59
N ASP A 34 12.13 -19.11 -9.84
CA ASP A 34 11.47 -18.82 -8.56
C ASP A 34 9.98 -18.50 -8.83
N GLU A 35 9.14 -19.54 -8.96
CA GLU A 35 7.72 -19.42 -8.67
C GLU A 35 7.56 -19.20 -7.16
N PRO A 36 6.88 -18.13 -6.71
CA PRO A 36 6.61 -17.93 -5.30
C PRO A 36 5.83 -19.14 -4.77
N THR A 37 6.28 -19.69 -3.65
CA THR A 37 5.68 -20.90 -3.08
C THR A 37 4.23 -20.60 -2.70
N GLN A 38 3.30 -21.55 -2.88
CA GLN A 38 1.86 -21.31 -2.59
C GLN A 38 1.60 -20.78 -1.15
N SER A 39 2.50 -21.04 -0.20
CA SER A 39 2.50 -20.47 1.15
C SER A 39 2.82 -18.96 1.19
N GLU A 40 3.71 -18.46 0.33
CA GLU A 40 4.03 -17.03 0.22
C GLU A 40 2.82 -16.26 -0.33
N VAL A 41 2.14 -16.81 -1.34
CA VAL A 41 0.94 -16.22 -1.96
C VAL A 41 -0.22 -16.08 -0.96
N GLN A 42 -0.46 -17.11 -0.13
CA GLN A 42 -1.50 -17.07 0.92
C GLN A 42 -1.14 -16.11 2.07
N SER A 43 0.15 -15.93 2.36
CA SER A 43 0.64 -14.96 3.33
C SER A 43 0.53 -13.50 2.82
N LEU A 44 0.57 -13.29 1.50
CA LEU A 44 0.40 -11.98 0.87
C LEU A 44 -1.07 -11.57 0.75
N GLU A 45 -2.01 -12.51 0.62
CA GLU A 45 -3.47 -12.21 0.65
C GLU A 45 -3.96 -11.71 2.02
N SER A 46 -3.16 -11.90 3.08
CA SER A 46 -3.51 -11.56 4.48
C SER A 46 -2.71 -10.38 5.07
N ILE A 47 -2.04 -9.55 4.26
CA ILE A 47 -1.12 -8.50 4.75
C ILE A 47 -1.74 -7.54 5.77
N GLU A 48 -3.03 -7.24 5.66
CA GLU A 48 -3.69 -6.31 6.60
C GLU A 48 -4.40 -7.01 7.76
N GLN A 49 -4.51 -8.34 7.73
CA GLN A 49 -5.02 -9.11 8.86
C GLN A 49 -3.86 -9.49 9.79
N PRO A 50 -4.04 -9.36 11.12
CA PRO A 50 -3.05 -9.87 12.06
C PRO A 50 -2.83 -11.38 11.79
N PRO A 51 -1.59 -11.89 11.82
CA PRO A 51 -1.29 -13.28 11.51
C PRO A 51 -2.07 -14.26 12.42
N SER A 52 -3.10 -14.88 11.86
CA SER A 52 -3.97 -15.84 12.55
C SER A 52 -3.28 -17.18 12.80
N GLU A 53 -2.38 -17.64 11.92
CA GLU A 53 -1.78 -18.97 12.00
C GLU A 53 -0.61 -19.04 13.00
N VAL A 54 0.18 -17.97 13.16
CA VAL A 54 1.21 -17.87 14.20
C VAL A 54 0.59 -17.80 15.61
N SER A 55 -0.66 -17.34 15.70
CA SER A 55 -1.42 -17.31 16.95
C SER A 55 -1.74 -18.70 17.50
N GLN A 56 -1.60 -19.79 16.71
CA GLN A 56 -1.83 -21.15 17.22
C GLN A 56 -0.70 -21.66 18.13
N HIS A 57 0.49 -21.06 18.07
CA HIS A 57 1.64 -21.43 18.92
C HIS A 57 1.87 -20.51 20.12
N LEU A 58 1.09 -19.42 20.24
CA LEU A 58 1.12 -18.51 21.39
C LEU A 58 -0.22 -18.60 22.10
N GLU A 59 -0.24 -18.94 23.39
CA GLU A 59 -1.44 -19.02 24.27
C GLU A 59 -2.19 -17.68 24.46
N ARG A 60 -1.95 -16.68 23.61
CA ARG A 60 -2.57 -15.36 23.68
C ARG A 60 -3.83 -15.36 22.80
N LYS A 61 -4.97 -15.04 23.40
CA LYS A 61 -6.27 -14.88 22.71
C LYS A 61 -6.08 -14.08 21.40
N PRO A 62 -6.56 -14.58 20.25
CA PRO A 62 -6.34 -13.92 18.96
C PRO A 62 -6.90 -12.49 19.02
N THR A 63 -6.02 -11.51 18.81
CA THR A 63 -6.40 -10.10 18.76
C THR A 63 -7.27 -9.91 17.51
N GLY A 64 -8.56 -9.64 17.69
CA GLY A 64 -9.45 -9.38 16.57
C GLY A 64 -8.97 -8.17 15.74
N PRO A 65 -9.32 -8.10 14.44
CA PRO A 65 -8.87 -7.03 13.55
C PRO A 65 -9.24 -5.63 14.07
N PHE A 66 -10.40 -5.49 14.71
CA PHE A 66 -10.86 -4.23 15.31
C PHE A 66 -10.52 -4.10 16.80
N SER A 67 -9.44 -4.75 17.27
CA SER A 67 -8.96 -4.54 18.64
C SER A 67 -8.51 -3.09 18.85
N ILE A 68 -8.76 -2.56 20.04
CA ILE A 68 -8.34 -1.20 20.42
C ILE A 68 -6.84 -0.98 20.22
N HIS A 69 -6.01 -2.01 20.39
CA HIS A 69 -4.56 -1.90 20.18
C HIS A 69 -4.21 -1.63 18.72
N VAL A 70 -4.89 -2.29 17.77
CA VAL A 70 -4.70 -2.09 16.33
C VAL A 70 -5.18 -0.69 15.95
N LEU A 71 -6.40 -0.33 16.38
CA LEU A 71 -7.00 0.96 16.05
C LEU A 71 -6.21 2.13 16.63
N ALA A 72 -5.68 1.99 17.85
CA ALA A 72 -4.87 3.02 18.48
C ALA A 72 -3.51 3.16 17.80
N LEU A 73 -2.81 2.06 17.51
CA LEU A 73 -1.51 2.13 16.82
C LEU A 73 -1.61 2.69 15.40
N LEU A 74 -2.75 2.52 14.73
CA LEU A 74 -2.97 3.10 13.41
C LEU A 74 -2.92 4.65 13.44
N ILE A 75 -3.21 5.27 14.59
CA ILE A 75 -3.18 6.74 14.78
C ILE A 75 -1.77 7.30 14.49
N PRO A 76 -0.73 7.08 15.33
CA PRO A 76 0.55 7.73 15.13
C PRO A 76 1.21 7.31 13.82
N PHE A 77 1.04 6.05 13.38
CA PHE A 77 1.65 5.60 12.14
C PHE A 77 1.01 6.24 10.91
N SER A 78 -0.31 6.46 10.87
CA SER A 78 -0.94 7.20 9.77
C SER A 78 -0.53 8.68 9.75
N ILE A 79 -0.41 9.31 10.92
CA ILE A 79 0.08 10.69 11.08
C ILE A 79 1.52 10.80 10.58
N PHE A 80 2.41 9.93 11.03
CA PHE A 80 3.81 9.93 10.60
C PHE A 80 3.96 9.61 9.11
N GLY A 81 3.15 8.70 8.57
CA GLY A 81 3.12 8.44 7.13
C GLY A 81 2.71 9.68 6.33
N ALA A 82 1.64 10.36 6.75
CA ALA A 82 1.19 11.60 6.12
C ALA A 82 2.23 12.73 6.21
N LEU A 83 2.85 12.92 7.38
CA LEU A 83 3.94 13.90 7.56
C LEU A 83 5.15 13.57 6.70
N ALA A 84 5.56 12.31 6.64
CA ALA A 84 6.66 11.90 5.79
C ALA A 84 6.36 12.14 4.31
N ARG A 85 5.11 11.92 3.87
CA ARG A 85 4.69 12.24 2.49
C ARG A 85 4.80 13.74 2.22
N LEU A 86 4.18 14.57 3.06
CA LEU A 86 4.19 16.02 2.88
C LEU A 86 5.61 16.60 2.98
N GLY A 87 6.42 16.07 3.89
CA GLY A 87 7.83 16.46 4.05
C GLY A 87 8.69 16.08 2.85
N LEU A 88 8.52 14.87 2.29
CA LEU A 88 9.22 14.46 1.07
C LEU A 88 8.78 15.28 -0.13
N ASP A 89 7.48 15.56 -0.25
CA ASP A 89 6.93 16.40 -1.32
C ASP A 89 7.51 17.82 -1.25
N GLY A 90 7.51 18.43 -0.05
CA GLY A 90 8.12 19.73 0.19
C GLY A 90 9.63 19.76 -0.08
N LEU A 91 10.38 18.74 0.32
CA LEU A 91 11.83 18.67 0.12
C LEU A 91 12.21 18.46 -1.35
N ALA A 92 11.43 17.67 -2.08
CA ALA A 92 11.67 17.38 -3.50
C ALA A 92 11.13 18.48 -4.43
N ASN A 93 10.40 19.46 -3.91
CA ASN A 93 9.87 20.57 -4.69
C ASN A 93 10.87 21.73 -4.78
N TYR A 94 11.78 21.64 -5.77
CA TYR A 94 12.75 22.70 -6.09
C TYR A 94 12.80 22.98 -7.61
N GLN A 95 13.34 24.14 -7.99
CA GLN A 95 13.48 24.53 -9.41
C GLN A 95 14.49 23.63 -10.13
N GLY A 96 14.15 23.17 -11.34
CA GLY A 96 15.02 22.27 -12.12
C GLY A 96 15.02 20.81 -11.66
N ARG A 97 14.01 20.39 -10.88
CA ARG A 97 13.84 18.99 -10.43
C ARG A 97 13.86 17.99 -11.60
N ALA A 98 14.60 16.91 -11.44
CA ALA A 98 14.69 15.83 -12.43
C ALA A 98 13.53 14.81 -12.33
N ILE A 99 12.98 14.64 -11.12
CA ILE A 99 11.90 13.70 -10.82
C ILE A 99 10.78 14.48 -10.13
N PHE A 100 9.52 14.15 -10.43
CA PHE A 100 8.37 14.76 -9.77
C PHE A 100 8.34 14.41 -8.26
N PRO A 101 8.02 15.36 -7.37
CA PRO A 101 8.17 15.19 -5.92
C PRO A 101 7.46 13.95 -5.34
N LEU A 102 6.24 13.68 -5.82
CA LEU A 102 5.45 12.55 -5.36
C LEU A 102 6.17 11.19 -5.53
N ALA A 103 7.05 11.04 -6.54
CA ALA A 103 7.80 9.81 -6.77
C ALA A 103 8.61 9.38 -5.53
N TYR A 104 9.15 10.33 -4.76
CA TYR A 104 9.92 10.05 -3.55
C TYR A 104 9.04 9.43 -2.46
N ALA A 105 7.85 9.99 -2.24
CA ALA A 105 6.89 9.43 -1.27
C ALA A 105 6.45 8.01 -1.66
N GLN A 106 6.14 7.79 -2.94
CA GLN A 106 5.78 6.46 -3.44
C GLN A 106 6.93 5.46 -3.30
N GLY A 107 8.14 5.84 -3.72
CA GLY A 107 9.33 5.00 -3.66
C GLY A 107 9.69 4.61 -2.22
N VAL A 108 9.81 5.60 -1.32
CA VAL A 108 10.14 5.35 0.09
C VAL A 108 9.06 4.52 0.78
N GLY A 109 7.78 4.85 0.59
CA GLY A 109 6.68 4.09 1.19
C GLY A 109 6.60 2.65 0.68
N CYS A 110 6.81 2.43 -0.62
CA CYS A 110 6.89 1.08 -1.21
C CYS A 110 8.12 0.31 -0.71
N PHE A 111 9.27 0.96 -0.58
CA PHE A 111 10.47 0.34 -0.02
C PHE A 111 10.25 -0.14 1.42
N VAL A 112 9.73 0.73 2.29
CA VAL A 112 9.44 0.37 3.69
C VAL A 112 8.37 -0.72 3.75
N MET A 113 7.34 -0.66 2.91
CA MET A 113 6.33 -1.72 2.80
C MET A 113 6.97 -3.07 2.46
N GLY A 114 7.81 -3.12 1.42
CA GLY A 114 8.51 -4.34 1.02
C GLY A 114 9.40 -4.89 2.14
N PHE A 115 10.14 -4.02 2.81
CA PHE A 115 11.00 -4.40 3.94
C PHE A 115 10.21 -5.02 5.10
N VAL A 116 9.09 -4.38 5.50
CA VAL A 116 8.24 -4.88 6.58
C VAL A 116 7.55 -6.19 6.19
N VAL A 117 7.10 -6.34 4.94
CA VAL A 117 6.53 -7.60 4.44
C VAL A 117 7.56 -8.73 4.45
N GLY A 118 8.81 -8.45 4.06
CA GLY A 118 9.91 -9.44 4.14
C GLY A 118 10.23 -9.88 5.57
N LEU A 119 9.81 -9.09 6.56
CA LEU A 119 9.96 -9.33 8.00
C LEU A 119 8.61 -9.61 8.69
N LYS A 120 7.61 -10.09 7.96
CA LYS A 120 6.26 -10.35 8.51
C LYS A 120 6.28 -11.23 9.75
N GLU A 121 7.08 -12.30 9.76
CA GLU A 121 7.13 -13.22 10.91
C GLU A 121 7.68 -12.59 12.19
N PRO A 122 8.87 -11.95 12.23
CA PRO A 122 9.39 -11.35 13.45
C PRO A 122 8.47 -10.25 13.99
N PHE A 123 7.92 -9.38 13.13
CA PHE A 123 6.96 -8.36 13.56
C PHE A 123 5.65 -8.98 14.07
N GLY A 124 5.15 -10.02 13.39
CA GLY A 124 3.95 -10.75 13.78
C GLY A 124 4.08 -11.49 15.11
N ARG A 125 5.24 -12.10 15.39
CA ARG A 125 5.53 -12.78 16.66
C ARG A 125 5.69 -11.79 17.81
N PHE A 126 6.36 -10.66 17.56
CA PHE A 126 6.59 -9.65 18.59
C PHE A 126 5.28 -8.94 18.95
N TYR A 127 4.61 -8.29 17.99
CA TYR A 127 3.38 -7.57 18.25
C TYR A 127 2.53 -7.40 16.97
N PRO A 128 1.52 -8.26 16.73
CA PRO A 128 0.71 -8.21 15.51
C PRO A 128 0.13 -6.83 15.15
N PRO A 129 -0.41 -6.04 16.10
CA PRO A 129 -0.87 -4.68 15.82
C PRO A 129 0.20 -3.74 15.24
N LEU A 130 1.47 -3.93 15.60
CA LEU A 130 2.58 -3.13 15.08
C LEU A 130 2.81 -3.39 13.59
N TYR A 131 2.71 -4.65 13.15
CA TYR A 131 2.83 -4.99 11.73
C TYR A 131 1.77 -4.26 10.90
N THR A 132 0.49 -4.31 11.32
CA THR A 132 -0.60 -3.56 10.67
C THR A 132 -0.37 -2.04 10.71
N ALA A 133 0.16 -1.51 11.80
CA ALA A 133 0.45 -0.08 11.92
C ALA A 133 1.58 0.37 10.98
N LEU A 134 2.63 -0.44 10.82
CA LEU A 134 3.72 -0.17 9.89
C LEU A 134 3.27 -0.23 8.43
N THR A 135 2.54 -1.29 8.04
CA THR A 135 2.09 -1.49 6.66
C THR A 135 0.91 -0.59 6.33
N THR A 136 -0.26 -0.85 6.93
CA THR A 136 -1.48 -0.11 6.66
C THR A 136 -1.40 1.32 7.18
N GLY A 137 -0.88 1.57 8.38
CA GLY A 137 -0.78 2.93 8.92
C GLY A 137 0.25 3.78 8.18
N PHE A 138 1.53 3.48 8.38
CA PHE A 138 2.62 4.33 7.90
C PHE A 138 2.84 4.23 6.39
N CYS A 139 3.14 3.05 5.85
CA CYS A 139 3.39 2.92 4.41
C CYS A 139 2.16 3.30 3.58
N GLY A 140 0.98 2.91 4.07
CA GLY A 140 -0.29 3.25 3.44
C GLY A 140 -0.62 4.74 3.42
N SER A 141 -0.23 5.52 4.44
CA SER A 141 -0.42 6.97 4.47
C SER A 141 0.73 7.77 3.84
N LEU A 142 1.92 7.16 3.76
CA LEU A 142 3.10 7.71 3.07
C LEU A 142 2.95 7.65 1.55
N THR A 143 2.39 6.55 1.04
CA THR A 143 2.00 6.45 -0.37
C THR A 143 0.60 7.03 -0.58
N THR A 144 0.28 7.47 -1.79
CA THR A 144 -1.07 7.94 -2.10
C THR A 144 -1.46 7.70 -3.54
N PHE A 145 -2.56 6.98 -3.77
CA PHE A 145 -3.04 6.75 -5.14
C PHE A 145 -3.77 7.99 -5.67
N SER A 146 -4.55 8.67 -4.83
CA SER A 146 -5.32 9.84 -5.23
C SER A 146 -4.44 11.03 -5.61
N GLY A 147 -3.36 11.29 -4.85
CA GLY A 147 -2.36 12.30 -5.22
C GLY A 147 -1.68 12.00 -6.55
N TRP A 148 -1.39 10.71 -6.82
CA TRP A 148 -0.86 10.30 -8.12
C TRP A 148 -1.84 10.58 -9.27
N GLN A 149 -3.13 10.32 -9.09
CA GLN A 149 -4.13 10.64 -10.10
C GLN A 149 -4.28 12.16 -10.31
N LEU A 150 -4.20 12.96 -9.25
CA LEU A 150 -4.22 14.42 -9.34
C LEU A 150 -3.01 14.95 -10.14
N ASP A 151 -1.82 14.40 -9.91
CA ASP A 151 -0.61 14.77 -10.65
C ASP A 151 -0.70 14.47 -12.15
N VAL A 152 -1.33 13.35 -12.51
CA VAL A 152 -1.59 12.98 -13.91
C VAL A 152 -2.64 13.91 -14.52
N PHE A 153 -3.71 14.22 -13.78
CA PHE A 153 -4.74 15.17 -14.20
C PHE A 153 -4.16 16.56 -14.50
N ASN A 154 -3.34 17.09 -13.59
CA ASN A 154 -2.72 18.40 -13.72
C ASN A 154 -1.76 18.48 -14.92
N SER A 155 -1.11 17.37 -15.29
CA SER A 155 -0.30 17.28 -16.51
C SER A 155 -1.13 17.37 -17.79
N TRP A 156 -2.34 16.82 -17.78
CA TRP A 156 -3.20 16.78 -18.97
C TRP A 156 -3.92 18.10 -19.22
N VAL A 157 -4.38 18.75 -18.15
CA VAL A 157 -5.10 20.04 -18.22
C VAL A 157 -4.13 21.25 -18.35
N ASP A 158 -2.82 21.02 -18.41
CA ASP A 158 -1.78 22.06 -18.46
C ASP A 158 -1.93 23.11 -17.35
N ALA A 159 -2.25 22.67 -16.14
CA ALA A 159 -2.33 23.56 -14.97
C ALA A 159 -0.97 24.22 -14.64
N GLY A 160 0.11 23.76 -15.27
CA GLY A 160 1.50 24.17 -15.05
C GLY A 160 1.99 25.36 -15.89
N GLN A 161 1.19 25.98 -16.75
CA GLN A 161 1.59 27.17 -17.55
C GLN A 161 2.81 26.92 -18.47
N TYR A 162 3.05 25.69 -18.89
CA TYR A 162 4.10 25.41 -19.88
C TYR A 162 3.41 25.15 -21.21
N GLN A 163 3.39 26.12 -22.12
CA GLN A 163 2.70 26.05 -23.42
C GLN A 163 3.11 24.81 -24.24
N HIS A 164 2.44 23.69 -24.01
CA HIS A 164 2.69 22.42 -24.65
C HIS A 164 1.44 22.03 -25.44
N GLY A 165 1.61 21.56 -26.68
CA GLY A 165 0.50 20.98 -27.44
C GLY A 165 -0.03 19.71 -26.76
N GLY A 166 -1.31 19.38 -26.94
CA GLY A 166 -2.01 18.33 -26.19
C GLY A 166 -1.33 16.94 -26.16
N LEU A 167 -0.56 16.57 -27.20
CA LEU A 167 0.21 15.32 -27.22
C LEU A 167 1.32 15.29 -26.16
N ARG A 168 1.98 16.42 -25.89
CA ARG A 168 3.05 16.50 -24.88
C ARG A 168 2.48 16.39 -23.47
N ASN A 169 1.34 17.01 -23.22
CA ASN A 169 0.60 16.88 -21.95
C ASN A 169 0.22 15.43 -21.70
N PHE A 170 -0.36 14.78 -22.72
CA PHE A 170 -0.69 13.35 -22.65
C PHE A 170 0.54 12.49 -22.29
N VAL A 171 1.66 12.69 -22.99
CA VAL A 171 2.93 11.99 -22.74
C VAL A 171 3.45 12.24 -21.33
N ASP A 172 3.34 13.46 -20.78
CA ASP A 172 3.78 13.76 -19.42
C ASP A 172 2.97 12.97 -18.37
N GLY A 173 1.63 12.97 -18.48
CA GLY A 173 0.80 12.21 -17.52
C GLY A 173 0.97 10.68 -17.65
N VAL A 174 1.18 10.17 -18.86
CA VAL A 174 1.54 8.75 -19.07
C VAL A 174 2.93 8.47 -18.48
N GLY A 175 3.90 9.35 -18.71
CA GLY A 175 5.26 9.27 -18.16
C GLY A 175 5.24 9.20 -16.64
N LYS A 176 4.57 10.14 -15.96
CA LYS A 176 4.38 10.13 -14.50
C LYS A 176 3.78 8.81 -14.01
N SER A 177 2.81 8.27 -14.74
CA SER A 177 2.20 6.97 -14.42
C SER A 177 3.17 5.80 -14.53
N THR A 178 3.88 5.69 -15.66
CA THR A 178 4.86 4.63 -15.89
C THR A 178 5.98 4.69 -14.86
N PHE A 179 6.53 5.87 -14.59
CA PHE A 179 7.58 6.05 -13.59
C PHE A 179 7.08 5.74 -12.18
N THR A 180 5.87 6.15 -11.80
CA THR A 180 5.29 5.85 -10.47
C THR A 180 5.14 4.35 -10.26
N LEU A 181 4.62 3.62 -11.26
CA LEU A 181 4.49 2.17 -11.17
C LEU A 181 5.85 1.47 -11.12
N ALA A 182 6.79 1.89 -11.98
CA ALA A 182 8.13 1.32 -12.04
C ALA A 182 8.89 1.51 -10.72
N ILE A 183 8.94 2.74 -10.19
CA ILE A 183 9.65 3.02 -8.93
C ILE A 183 9.00 2.27 -7.76
N SER A 184 7.68 2.17 -7.71
CA SER A 184 6.96 1.48 -6.64
C SER A 184 7.23 -0.03 -6.66
N MET A 185 7.17 -0.67 -7.83
CA MET A 185 7.49 -2.10 -8.01
C MET A 185 8.96 -2.41 -7.69
N ALA A 186 9.88 -1.58 -8.18
CA ALA A 186 11.31 -1.72 -7.91
C ALA A 186 11.60 -1.56 -6.41
N SER A 187 10.99 -0.56 -5.76
CA SER A 187 11.18 -0.27 -4.34
C SER A 187 10.64 -1.39 -3.44
N ILE A 188 9.44 -1.93 -3.72
CA ILE A 188 8.92 -3.10 -2.99
C ILE A 188 9.83 -4.31 -3.16
N SER A 189 10.27 -4.59 -4.39
CA SER A 189 11.13 -5.75 -4.66
C SER A 189 12.47 -5.62 -3.93
N PHE A 190 13.06 -4.43 -3.93
CA PHE A 190 14.29 -4.14 -3.19
C PHE A 190 14.09 -4.24 -1.68
N GLY A 191 13.00 -3.67 -1.15
CA GLY A 191 12.64 -3.77 0.27
C GLY A 191 12.47 -5.22 0.73
N LEU A 192 11.77 -6.04 -0.06
CA LEU A 192 11.58 -7.46 0.22
C LEU A 192 12.92 -8.22 0.30
N GLN A 193 13.81 -8.00 -0.67
CA GLN A 193 15.13 -8.63 -0.69
C GLN A 193 16.00 -8.16 0.48
N LEU A 194 15.94 -6.89 0.85
CA LEU A 194 16.63 -6.39 2.03
C LEU A 194 16.06 -7.02 3.31
N GLY A 195 14.73 -7.16 3.40
CA GLY A 195 14.05 -7.80 4.51
C GLY A 195 14.47 -9.27 4.68
N SER A 196 14.57 -10.03 3.59
CA SER A 196 15.01 -11.43 3.64
C SER A 196 16.49 -11.58 4.02
N VAL A 197 17.36 -10.68 3.55
CA VAL A 197 18.77 -10.63 3.94
C VAL A 197 18.92 -10.27 5.43
N MET A 198 18.06 -9.39 5.94
CA MET A 198 18.09 -8.96 7.34
C MET A 198 17.39 -9.94 8.29
N TYR A 199 16.51 -10.81 7.80
CA TYR A 199 15.72 -11.76 8.60
C TYR A 199 16.57 -12.56 9.62
N PRO A 200 17.75 -13.13 9.27
CA PRO A 200 18.57 -13.89 10.22
C PRO A 200 19.14 -13.04 11.37
N PHE A 201 19.22 -11.73 11.20
CA PHE A 201 19.74 -10.80 12.21
C PHE A 201 18.65 -10.29 13.16
N PHE A 202 17.37 -10.54 12.88
CA PHE A 202 16.30 -10.10 13.77
C PHE A 202 16.20 -11.00 15.00
N PRO A 203 16.37 -10.44 16.22
CA PRO A 203 16.22 -11.21 17.44
C PRO A 203 14.75 -11.64 17.64
N SER A 204 14.55 -12.83 18.18
CA SER A 204 13.24 -13.26 18.66
C SER A 204 12.92 -12.52 19.96
N LEU A 205 12.20 -11.40 19.86
CA LEU A 205 11.78 -10.59 21.00
C LEU A 205 10.52 -11.17 21.64
N ALA A 206 10.49 -11.21 22.97
CA ALA A 206 9.30 -11.60 23.70
C ALA A 206 8.16 -10.59 23.46
N PRO A 207 6.91 -11.05 23.30
CA PRO A 207 5.78 -10.15 23.08
C PRO A 207 5.55 -9.24 24.30
N PRO A 208 5.08 -8.00 24.11
CA PRO A 208 4.87 -7.07 25.21
C PRO A 208 3.77 -7.55 26.17
N ASN A 209 4.02 -7.37 27.47
CA ASN A 209 3.06 -7.63 28.53
C ASN A 209 1.81 -6.74 28.39
N GLN A 210 0.68 -7.16 28.97
CA GLN A 210 -0.59 -6.43 28.85
C GLN A 210 -0.51 -4.97 29.32
N ALA A 211 0.19 -4.70 30.43
CA ALA A 211 0.39 -3.34 30.94
C ALA A 211 1.09 -2.44 29.90
N VAL A 212 2.12 -2.96 29.23
CA VAL A 212 2.85 -2.25 28.17
C VAL A 212 1.92 -1.97 26.98
N CYS A 213 1.10 -2.95 26.56
CA CYS A 213 0.12 -2.74 25.50
C CYS A 213 -0.88 -1.62 25.83
N TYR A 214 -1.38 -1.57 27.07
CA TYR A 214 -2.30 -0.50 27.49
C TYR A 214 -1.60 0.86 27.55
N ILE A 215 -0.36 0.93 28.05
CA ILE A 215 0.44 2.17 28.04
C ILE A 215 0.63 2.68 26.60
N ILE A 216 1.01 1.80 25.68
CA ILE A 216 1.16 2.15 24.26
C ILE A 216 -0.16 2.67 23.69
N THR A 217 -1.28 1.96 23.93
CA THR A 217 -2.61 2.38 23.48
C THR A 217 -3.00 3.75 24.04
N THR A 218 -2.77 4.01 25.32
CA THR A 218 -3.02 5.32 25.93
C THR A 218 -2.18 6.41 25.27
N ILE A 219 -0.89 6.18 25.05
CA ILE A 219 0.00 7.13 24.38
C ILE A 219 -0.50 7.43 22.95
N CYS A 220 -0.93 6.41 22.21
CA CYS A 220 -1.47 6.60 20.86
C CYS A 220 -2.76 7.45 20.84
N ILE A 221 -3.67 7.23 21.79
CA ILE A 221 -4.91 8.02 21.91
C ILE A 221 -4.57 9.48 22.29
N LEU A 222 -3.63 9.67 23.23
CA LEU A 222 -3.17 11.00 23.61
C LEU A 222 -2.47 11.72 22.43
N ALA A 223 -1.73 10.98 21.60
CA ALA A 223 -1.13 11.54 20.38
C ALA A 223 -2.20 12.06 19.41
N TYR A 224 -3.34 11.38 19.27
CA TYR A 224 -4.45 11.91 18.47
C TYR A 224 -5.07 13.16 19.09
N ALA A 225 -5.28 13.17 20.41
CA ALA A 225 -5.79 14.35 21.11
C ALA A 225 -4.86 15.55 20.92
N ALA A 226 -3.54 15.33 20.91
CA ALA A 226 -2.55 16.36 20.64
C ALA A 226 -2.68 16.95 19.22
N VAL A 227 -3.14 16.19 18.22
CA VAL A 227 -3.40 16.72 16.86
C VAL A 227 -4.50 17.79 16.86
N PHE A 228 -5.55 17.61 17.66
CA PHE A 228 -6.57 18.65 17.80
C PHE A 228 -5.97 19.90 18.45
N ALA A 229 -5.15 19.74 19.48
CA ALA A 229 -4.45 20.86 20.10
C ALA A 229 -3.53 21.58 19.11
N THR A 230 -2.76 20.86 18.28
CA THR A 230 -1.89 21.51 17.27
C THR A 230 -2.68 22.25 16.20
N TYR A 231 -3.85 21.76 15.78
CA TYR A 231 -4.68 22.48 14.81
C TYR A 231 -5.21 23.83 15.35
N PHE A 232 -5.64 23.87 16.62
CA PHE A 232 -6.24 25.07 17.21
C PHE A 232 -5.20 26.05 17.78
N LEU A 233 -4.09 25.56 18.33
CA LEU A 233 -3.10 26.38 19.05
C LEU A 233 -1.94 26.87 18.18
N MET A 234 -1.60 26.15 17.11
CA MET A 234 -0.48 26.51 16.24
C MET A 234 -0.89 27.62 15.26
N ASP A 235 0.12 28.31 14.71
CA ASP A 235 -0.09 29.42 13.79
C ASP A 235 -1.01 29.00 12.60
N PRO A 236 -2.04 29.79 12.26
CA PRO A 236 -2.92 29.54 11.12
C PRO A 236 -2.19 29.21 9.81
N ASP A 237 -0.98 29.70 9.60
CA ASP A 237 -0.18 29.43 8.41
C ASP A 237 0.15 27.94 8.23
N PHE A 238 0.27 27.17 9.31
CA PHE A 238 0.52 25.73 9.23
C PHE A 238 -0.74 24.90 8.97
N ARG A 239 -1.93 25.50 9.00
CA ARG A 239 -3.20 24.77 8.86
C ARG A 239 -3.34 24.10 7.52
N HIS A 240 -3.13 24.84 6.44
CA HIS A 240 -3.20 24.29 5.08
C HIS A 240 -2.01 23.40 4.74
N GLN A 241 -0.85 23.63 5.36
CA GLN A 241 0.39 22.90 5.04
C GLN A 241 0.46 21.52 5.71
N ALA A 242 0.03 21.41 6.98
CA ALA A 242 0.23 20.19 7.76
C ALA A 242 -0.90 19.91 8.74
N THR A 243 -1.28 20.86 9.61
CA THR A 243 -2.10 20.50 10.78
C THR A 243 -3.53 20.07 10.41
N ALA A 244 -4.11 20.60 9.33
CA ALA A 244 -5.39 20.10 8.82
C ALA A 244 -5.26 18.67 8.24
N ALA A 245 -4.16 18.36 7.57
CA ALA A 245 -3.92 17.01 7.05
C ALA A 245 -3.78 15.99 8.20
N LEU A 246 -3.13 16.37 9.31
CA LEU A 246 -2.98 15.48 10.48
C LEU A 246 -4.33 15.11 11.11
N LEU A 247 -5.28 16.06 11.18
CA LEU A 247 -6.62 15.79 11.71
C LEU A 247 -7.32 14.67 10.93
N PHE A 248 -7.14 14.64 9.62
CA PHE A 248 -7.84 13.73 8.74
C PHE A 248 -7.03 12.48 8.33
N ALA A 249 -5.75 12.41 8.68
CA ALA A 249 -4.88 11.28 8.35
C ALA A 249 -5.40 9.95 8.95
N TYR A 250 -5.69 9.94 10.25
CA TYR A 250 -6.21 8.75 10.92
C TYR A 250 -7.59 8.33 10.42
N PRO A 251 -8.60 9.22 10.30
CA PRO A 251 -9.89 8.87 9.69
C PRO A 251 -9.76 8.28 8.28
N GLY A 252 -8.89 8.82 7.42
CA GLY A 252 -8.62 8.28 6.09
C GLY A 252 -8.04 6.86 6.14
N ALA A 253 -6.99 6.66 6.96
CA ALA A 253 -6.35 5.37 7.14
C ALA A 253 -7.28 4.32 7.77
N LEU A 254 -8.12 4.71 8.73
CA LEU A 254 -9.12 3.85 9.36
C LEU A 254 -10.17 3.38 8.37
N THR A 255 -10.67 4.29 7.51
CA THR A 255 -11.62 3.93 6.46
C THR A 255 -10.99 2.92 5.49
N ARG A 256 -9.73 3.15 5.07
CA ARG A 256 -9.00 2.20 4.22
C ARG A 256 -8.88 0.83 4.90
N TYR A 257 -8.39 0.80 6.14
CA TYR A 257 -8.24 -0.44 6.91
C TYR A 257 -9.56 -1.21 7.00
N THR A 258 -10.65 -0.51 7.31
CA THR A 258 -11.99 -1.11 7.43
C THR A 258 -12.45 -1.70 6.10
N LEU A 259 -12.28 -0.97 4.99
CA LEU A 259 -12.63 -1.47 3.66
C LEU A 259 -11.85 -2.73 3.30
N SER A 260 -10.54 -2.75 3.55
CA SER A 260 -9.71 -3.91 3.27
C SER A 260 -10.09 -5.12 4.11
N VAL A 261 -10.25 -4.97 5.43
CA VAL A 261 -10.63 -6.08 6.32
C VAL A 261 -11.97 -6.70 5.92
N LEU A 262 -12.94 -5.88 5.51
CA LEU A 262 -14.29 -6.34 5.19
C LEU A 262 -14.45 -6.88 3.77
N LEU A 263 -13.69 -6.35 2.81
CA LEU A 263 -13.94 -6.55 1.37
C LEU A 263 -12.82 -7.26 0.62
N ASN A 264 -11.54 -7.19 1.06
CA ASN A 264 -10.45 -7.82 0.29
C ASN A 264 -10.58 -9.35 0.23
N THR A 265 -11.11 -9.98 1.27
CA THR A 265 -11.33 -11.44 1.30
C THR A 265 -12.60 -11.90 0.58
N ARG A 266 -13.44 -10.97 0.08
CA ARG A 266 -14.73 -11.30 -0.55
C ARG A 266 -14.57 -11.82 -1.98
N LEU A 267 -13.54 -11.39 -2.71
CA LEU A 267 -13.29 -11.76 -4.10
C LEU A 267 -11.83 -12.21 -4.27
N GLN A 268 -11.61 -13.46 -4.68
CA GLN A 268 -10.27 -14.02 -4.91
C GLN A 268 -9.55 -13.44 -6.14
N THR A 269 -10.28 -12.73 -7.01
CA THR A 269 -9.74 -12.23 -8.28
C THR A 269 -9.16 -10.82 -8.14
N ILE A 270 -9.76 -9.99 -7.27
CA ILE A 270 -9.45 -8.57 -7.12
C ILE A 270 -9.60 -8.19 -5.64
N PRO A 271 -8.58 -7.55 -5.02
CA PRO A 271 -8.71 -6.92 -3.71
C PRO A 271 -9.71 -5.76 -3.76
N LEU A 272 -10.97 -6.05 -3.41
CA LEU A 272 -12.09 -5.13 -3.59
C LEU A 272 -12.01 -3.92 -2.66
N GLY A 273 -11.54 -4.09 -1.43
CA GLY A 273 -11.38 -3.03 -0.45
C GLY A 273 -10.36 -1.99 -0.91
N THR A 274 -9.17 -2.42 -1.34
CA THR A 274 -8.13 -1.53 -1.87
C THR A 274 -8.59 -0.80 -3.14
N PHE A 275 -9.25 -1.53 -4.06
CA PHE A 275 -9.84 -0.91 -5.25
C PHE A 275 -10.88 0.16 -4.91
N LEU A 276 -11.78 -0.12 -3.95
CA LEU A 276 -12.83 0.79 -3.54
C LEU A 276 -12.27 2.01 -2.80
N ALA A 277 -11.31 1.79 -1.90
CA ALA A 277 -10.61 2.86 -1.19
C ALA A 277 -9.94 3.83 -2.17
N ASN A 278 -9.17 3.31 -3.13
CA ASN A 278 -8.52 4.12 -4.17
C ASN A 278 -9.55 4.82 -5.07
N SER A 279 -10.64 4.15 -5.45
CA SER A 279 -11.68 4.74 -6.30
C SER A 279 -12.45 5.87 -5.62
N ILE A 280 -12.92 5.64 -4.38
CA ILE A 280 -13.68 6.63 -3.60
C ILE A 280 -12.77 7.79 -3.21
N GLY A 281 -11.57 7.51 -2.72
CA GLY A 281 -10.64 8.56 -2.29
C GLY A 281 -10.22 9.48 -3.44
N THR A 282 -9.95 8.94 -4.63
CA THR A 282 -9.69 9.77 -5.83
C THR A 282 -10.90 10.59 -6.25
N ALA A 283 -12.12 10.03 -6.20
CA ALA A 283 -13.33 10.77 -6.54
C ALA A 283 -13.61 11.93 -5.57
N LEU A 284 -13.45 11.68 -4.25
CA LEU A 284 -13.54 12.70 -3.22
C LEU A 284 -12.47 13.78 -3.41
N LEU A 285 -11.24 13.38 -3.71
CA LEU A 285 -10.13 14.30 -3.96
C LEU A 285 -10.47 15.24 -5.13
N GLY A 286 -10.93 14.70 -6.25
CA GLY A 286 -11.38 15.50 -7.40
C GLY A 286 -12.51 16.46 -7.04
N GLY A 287 -13.51 16.00 -6.28
CA GLY A 287 -14.61 16.84 -5.81
C GLY A 287 -14.16 17.99 -4.91
N PHE A 288 -13.29 17.72 -3.94
CA PHE A 288 -12.74 18.74 -3.06
C PHE A 288 -11.84 19.73 -3.81
N ASN A 289 -11.05 19.26 -4.79
CA ASN A 289 -10.22 20.13 -5.61
C ASN A 289 -11.07 21.10 -6.45
N VAL A 290 -12.16 20.62 -7.05
CA VAL A 290 -13.13 21.48 -7.76
C VAL A 290 -13.78 22.50 -6.82
N LEU A 291 -14.09 22.11 -5.57
CA LEU A 291 -14.65 23.02 -4.58
C LEU A 291 -13.67 24.13 -4.15
N GLN A 292 -12.37 23.83 -4.06
CA GLN A 292 -11.34 24.83 -3.75
C GLN A 292 -11.16 25.84 -4.89
N ASN A 293 -11.31 25.40 -6.14
CA ASN A 293 -11.06 26.21 -7.34
C ASN A 293 -12.31 26.93 -7.87
N LYS A 294 -13.35 27.13 -7.03
CA LYS A 294 -14.56 27.87 -7.43
C LYS A 294 -14.27 29.37 -7.57
N SER A 295 -14.96 30.02 -8.52
CA SER A 295 -14.85 31.46 -8.79
C SER A 295 -15.24 32.37 -7.62
N TYR A 296 -16.06 31.87 -6.69
CA TYR A 296 -16.35 32.56 -5.43
C TYR A 296 -15.43 32.00 -4.34
N PRO A 297 -14.55 32.85 -3.76
CA PRO A 297 -13.55 32.38 -2.82
C PRO A 297 -14.21 31.80 -1.57
N VAL A 298 -13.87 30.54 -1.26
CA VAL A 298 -14.20 29.93 0.03
C VAL A 298 -13.46 30.65 1.16
N SER A 299 -14.00 30.62 2.38
CA SER A 299 -13.31 31.23 3.52
C SER A 299 -11.92 30.59 3.73
N PRO A 300 -10.91 31.33 4.22
CA PRO A 300 -9.55 30.79 4.42
C PRO A 300 -9.52 29.54 5.30
N SER A 301 -10.39 29.47 6.30
CA SER A 301 -10.55 28.30 7.17
C SER A 301 -11.16 27.11 6.43
N ALA A 302 -12.16 27.34 5.57
CA ALA A 302 -12.73 26.29 4.74
C ALA A 302 -11.70 25.77 3.73
N CYS A 303 -10.91 26.65 3.12
CA CYS A 303 -9.81 26.25 2.23
C CYS A 303 -8.79 25.35 2.96
N SER A 304 -8.37 25.74 4.17
CA SER A 304 -7.45 24.93 4.99
C SER A 304 -8.02 23.55 5.34
N LEU A 305 -9.31 23.47 5.65
CA LEU A 305 -9.98 22.19 5.93
C LEU A 305 -10.14 21.33 4.68
N LEU A 306 -10.48 21.93 3.53
CA LEU A 306 -10.51 21.21 2.25
C LEU A 306 -9.12 20.69 1.90
N GLN A 307 -8.07 21.46 2.15
CA GLN A 307 -6.69 20.99 1.95
C GLN A 307 -6.37 19.81 2.88
N GLY A 308 -6.78 19.88 4.15
CA GLY A 308 -6.68 18.77 5.08
C GLY A 308 -7.46 17.52 4.64
N LEU A 309 -8.61 17.67 3.97
CA LEU A 309 -9.34 16.55 3.40
C LEU A 309 -8.65 15.95 2.17
N LEU A 310 -8.04 16.78 1.32
CA LEU A 310 -7.23 16.32 0.19
C LEU A 310 -6.00 15.54 0.69
N ASP A 311 -5.17 16.22 1.48
CA ASP A 311 -3.87 15.70 1.90
C ASP A 311 -3.98 14.71 3.04
N GLY A 312 -4.88 14.90 4.00
CA GLY A 312 -5.09 13.99 5.12
C GLY A 312 -6.01 12.84 4.75
N TYR A 313 -7.29 13.12 4.52
CA TYR A 313 -8.32 12.07 4.35
C TYR A 313 -8.10 11.25 3.07
N CYS A 314 -8.19 11.89 1.90
CA CYS A 314 -8.04 11.22 0.60
C CYS A 314 -6.62 10.67 0.43
N GLY A 315 -5.62 11.45 0.87
CA GLY A 315 -4.22 11.04 0.92
C GLY A 315 -4.01 9.72 1.64
N CYS A 316 -4.56 9.54 2.85
CA CYS A 316 -4.38 8.34 3.68
C CYS A 316 -5.40 7.21 3.40
N LEU A 317 -6.57 7.55 2.84
CA LEU A 317 -7.58 6.59 2.38
C LEU A 317 -7.07 5.81 1.17
N THR A 318 -6.27 6.44 0.32
CA THR A 318 -5.75 5.82 -0.90
C THR A 318 -4.29 5.41 -0.72
N THR A 319 -3.85 4.38 -1.42
CA THR A 319 -2.47 3.88 -1.27
C THR A 319 -1.96 3.22 -2.54
N VAL A 320 -0.66 3.41 -2.80
CA VAL A 320 0.07 2.68 -3.86
C VAL A 320 0.79 1.47 -3.27
N SER A 321 1.32 1.55 -2.04
CA SER A 321 2.10 0.46 -1.45
C SER A 321 1.27 -0.83 -1.29
N THR A 322 0.05 -0.75 -0.76
CA THR A 322 -0.81 -1.94 -0.65
C THR A 322 -1.23 -2.45 -2.03
N PHE A 323 -1.62 -1.55 -2.94
CA PHE A 323 -2.00 -1.90 -4.31
C PHE A 323 -0.90 -2.67 -5.06
N VAL A 324 0.36 -2.23 -4.93
CA VAL A 324 1.49 -2.87 -5.61
C VAL A 324 1.82 -4.22 -5.00
N VAL A 325 1.78 -4.36 -3.67
CA VAL A 325 2.00 -5.67 -3.05
C VAL A 325 0.90 -6.67 -3.41
N GLU A 326 -0.36 -6.24 -3.41
CA GLU A 326 -1.49 -7.08 -3.86
C GLU A 326 -1.34 -7.48 -5.33
N ALA A 327 -0.97 -6.55 -6.21
CA ALA A 327 -0.74 -6.83 -7.63
C ALA A 327 0.39 -7.86 -7.84
N ARG A 328 1.44 -7.81 -6.99
CA ARG A 328 2.53 -8.80 -6.99
C ARG A 328 2.11 -10.16 -6.44
N GLY A 329 1.22 -10.18 -5.44
CA GLY A 329 0.68 -11.41 -4.86
C GLY A 329 -0.22 -12.20 -5.83
N LEU A 330 -0.85 -11.52 -6.80
CA LEU A 330 -1.59 -12.18 -7.87
C LEU A 330 -0.62 -12.83 -8.89
N ALA A 331 -1.05 -13.95 -9.47
CA ALA A 331 -0.30 -14.58 -10.58
C ALA A 331 0.02 -13.54 -11.67
N MET A 332 1.24 -13.55 -12.22
CA MET A 332 1.79 -12.48 -13.09
C MET A 332 0.78 -11.90 -14.10
N ARG A 333 0.08 -12.76 -14.86
CA ARG A 333 -0.93 -12.33 -15.84
C ARG A 333 -2.14 -11.63 -15.20
N ARG A 334 -2.58 -12.08 -14.03
CA ARG A 334 -3.69 -11.46 -13.27
C ARG A 334 -3.25 -10.16 -12.61
N GLY A 335 -2.05 -10.11 -12.02
CA GLY A 335 -1.49 -8.90 -11.43
C GLY A 335 -1.34 -7.75 -12.44
N VAL A 336 -0.76 -8.03 -13.61
CA VAL A 336 -0.62 -7.04 -14.69
C VAL A 336 -1.99 -6.57 -15.19
N ARG A 337 -2.94 -7.49 -15.40
CA ARG A 337 -4.31 -7.13 -15.81
C ARG A 337 -5.01 -6.27 -14.77
N TYR A 338 -4.85 -6.58 -13.49
CA TYR A 338 -5.42 -5.82 -12.38
C TYR A 338 -4.85 -4.39 -12.35
N ALA A 339 -3.53 -4.25 -12.41
CA ALA A 339 -2.87 -2.94 -12.41
C ALA A 339 -3.27 -2.09 -13.61
N LEU A 340 -3.27 -2.69 -14.82
CA LEU A 340 -3.70 -2.00 -16.04
C LEU A 340 -5.18 -1.65 -16.02
N PHE A 341 -6.04 -2.52 -15.50
CA PHE A 341 -7.47 -2.26 -15.38
C PHE A 341 -7.74 -1.08 -14.46
N ILE A 342 -7.14 -1.06 -13.26
CA ILE A 342 -7.29 0.06 -12.33
C ILE A 342 -6.79 1.36 -12.94
N TRP A 343 -5.61 1.32 -13.56
CA TRP A 343 -5.03 2.48 -14.20
C TRP A 343 -5.93 3.00 -15.32
N ALA A 344 -6.32 2.14 -16.27
CA ALA A 344 -7.21 2.51 -17.37
C ALA A 344 -8.60 2.99 -16.90
N TRP A 345 -9.18 2.33 -15.88
CA TRP A 345 -10.47 2.70 -15.30
C TRP A 345 -10.46 4.11 -14.70
N GLN A 346 -9.35 4.50 -14.08
CA GLN A 346 -9.22 5.82 -13.46
C GLN A 346 -8.90 6.89 -14.52
N LEU A 347 -8.08 6.56 -15.53
CA LEU A 347 -7.85 7.46 -16.66
C LEU A 347 -9.13 7.74 -17.46
N ALA A 348 -10.00 6.74 -17.64
CA ALA A 348 -11.28 6.92 -18.34
C ALA A 348 -12.22 7.93 -17.66
N LYS A 349 -11.99 8.28 -16.39
CA LYS A 349 -12.78 9.28 -15.67
C LYS A 349 -12.22 10.70 -15.77
N VAL A 350 -10.96 10.86 -16.18
CA VAL A 350 -10.30 12.17 -16.30
C VAL A 350 -11.01 13.11 -17.30
N PRO A 351 -11.43 12.67 -18.50
CA PRO A 351 -12.15 13.53 -19.46
C PRO A 351 -13.47 14.09 -18.90
N ARG A 352 -14.10 13.37 -17.95
CA ARG A 352 -15.35 13.78 -17.31
C ARG A 352 -15.11 14.87 -16.25
N LEU A 353 -13.91 14.96 -15.69
CA LEU A 353 -13.49 16.05 -14.80
C LEU A 353 -13.04 17.29 -15.59
N GLU A 354 -12.42 17.11 -16.75
CA GLU A 354 -12.18 18.18 -17.73
C GLU A 354 -13.48 18.90 -18.09
N MET A 355 -14.56 18.17 -18.40
CA MET A 355 -15.85 18.81 -18.71
C MET A 355 -16.42 19.66 -17.56
N ILE A 356 -16.12 19.31 -16.30
CA ILE A 356 -16.58 20.06 -15.11
C ILE A 356 -15.68 21.29 -14.84
N GLY A 357 -14.38 21.19 -15.13
CA GLY A 357 -13.44 22.32 -15.04
C GLY A 357 -13.54 23.30 -16.21
N VAL A 358 -13.77 22.78 -17.42
CA VAL A 358 -13.94 23.57 -18.65
C VAL A 358 -15.27 24.32 -18.63
N THR A 359 -16.36 23.74 -18.13
CA THR A 359 -17.65 24.47 -18.02
C THR A 359 -17.59 25.67 -17.06
N ASN A 360 -16.68 25.67 -16.08
CA ASN A 360 -16.48 26.84 -15.21
C ASN A 360 -15.52 27.89 -15.77
N THR A 361 -14.66 27.53 -16.72
CA THR A 361 -13.74 28.47 -17.40
C THR A 361 -14.32 29.03 -18.70
N SER A 362 -15.20 28.29 -19.38
CA SER A 362 -15.85 28.75 -20.62
C SER A 362 -17.03 29.72 -20.43
N PHE A 363 -17.35 30.10 -19.19
CA PHE A 363 -18.23 31.25 -18.90
C PHE A 363 -17.47 32.58 -18.71
N ILE A 364 -16.14 32.60 -18.85
CA ILE A 364 -15.31 33.80 -18.62
C ILE A 364 -14.86 34.49 -19.92
N ASP A 365 -15.20 33.97 -21.11
CA ASP A 365 -14.72 34.54 -22.39
C ASP A 365 -15.84 35.02 -23.35
N ILE A 366 -16.95 35.53 -22.81
CA ILE A 366 -17.92 36.34 -23.57
C ILE A 366 -18.41 37.48 -22.68
N ASP A 367 -17.62 38.54 -22.58
CA ASP A 367 -18.05 39.94 -22.41
C ASP A 367 -16.80 40.83 -22.23
N ASN A 368 -16.07 41.02 -23.34
CA ASN A 368 -15.14 42.14 -23.51
C ASN A 368 -14.95 42.39 -25.02
N VAL A 369 -15.97 43.02 -25.62
CA VAL A 369 -15.84 43.89 -26.81
C VAL A 369 -16.70 45.12 -26.57
#